data_AF-A0A950ZUM4-F1
#
_entry.id   AF-A0A950ZUM4-F1
#
_cell.length_a   1.000
_cell.length_b   1.000
_cell.length_c   1.000
_cell.angle_alpha   90.00
_cell.angle_beta   90.00
_cell.angle_gamma   90.00
#
_symmetry.space_group_name_H-M   'P 1'
#
loop_
_entity.id
_entity.type
_entity.pdbx_description
1 polymer ?
#
loop_
_entity_poly.entity_id
_entity_poly.type
_entity_poly.pdbx_seq_one_letter_code
_entity_poly.pdbx_strand_id
1 'polypeptide(L)' 'MSRARVLLLEDDMALRGLLHEALVAEDFDVLGFENVEDLRAA' A
#
# COMPACT_ATOMS: atom_id res chain seq x y z
N MET A 1 -15.26 -11.48 -8.67
CA MET A 1 -13.98 -11.09 -9.30
C MET A 1 -12.95 -11.00 -8.19
N SER A 2 -11.75 -11.54 -8.35
CA SER A 2 -10.70 -11.40 -7.32
C SER A 2 -10.38 -9.92 -7.14
N ARG A 3 -10.40 -9.42 -5.90
CA ARG A 3 -9.96 -8.07 -5.57
C ARG A 3 -8.51 -7.92 -6.02
N ALA A 4 -8.20 -6.88 -6.80
CA ALA A 4 -6.84 -6.64 -7.26
C ALA A 4 -5.97 -6.22 -6.06
N ARG A 5 -4.75 -6.76 -5.97
CA ARG A 5 -3.81 -6.48 -4.89
C ARG A 5 -2.77 -5.45 -5.33
N VAL A 6 -2.52 -4.46 -4.49
CA VAL A 6 -1.53 -3.40 -4.71
C VAL A 6 -0.51 -3.40 -3.58
N LEU A 7 0.76 -3.37 -3.95
CA LEU A 7 1.87 -3.20 -3.04
C LEU A 7 2.33 -1.75 -3.12
N LEU A 8 2.33 -1.06 -1.98
CA LEU A 8 2.69 0.34 -1.84
C LEU A 8 3.98 0.43 -1.03
N LEU A 9 5.06 0.86 -1.64
CA LEU A 9 6.35 1.12 -0.99
C LEU A 9 6.60 2.63 -1.04
N GLU A 10 6.46 3.29 0.11
CA GLU A 10 6.53 4.75 0.22
C GLU A 10 7.03 5.13 1.62
N ASP A 11 8.09 5.92 1.70
CA ASP A 11 8.71 6.33 2.96
C ASP A 11 8.05 7.58 3.54
N ASP A 12 7.50 8.45 2.70
CA ASP A 12 6.73 9.60 3.17
C ASP A 12 5.37 9.15 3.73
N MET A 13 5.19 9.36 5.04
CA MET A 13 3.98 8.95 5.76
C MET A 13 2.70 9.61 5.21
N ALA A 14 2.77 10.88 4.80
CA ALA A 14 1.59 11.61 4.33
C ALA A 14 1.16 11.12 2.95
N LEU A 15 2.12 10.92 2.04
CA LEU A 15 1.87 10.37 0.71
C LEU A 15 1.40 8.92 0.78
N ARG A 16 2.03 8.09 1.62
CA ARG A 16 1.59 6.70 1.85
C ARG A 16 0.15 6.63 2.34
N GLY A 17 -0.22 7.50 3.29
CA GLY A 17 -1.60 7.61 3.79
C GLY A 17 -2.58 7.98 2.68
N LEU A 18 -2.27 9.03 1.92
CA LEU A 18 -3.10 9.51 0.80
C LEU A 18 -3.33 8.41 -0.26
N LEU A 19 -2.27 7.72 -0.66
CA LEU A 19 -2.33 6.66 -1.67
C LEU A 19 -3.12 5.45 -1.17
N HIS A 20 -2.91 5.07 0.10
CA HIS A 20 -3.66 3.97 0.70
C HIS A 20 -5.17 4.25 0.73
N GLU A 21 -5.58 5.45 1.16
CA GLU A 21 -6.99 5.85 1.17
C GLU A 21 -7.61 5.84 -0.23
N ALA A 22 -6.91 6.40 -1.23
CA ALA A 22 -7.38 6.44 -2.61
C ALA A 22 -7.56 5.03 -3.19
N LEU A 23 -6.59 4.13 -2.98
CA LEU A 23 -6.64 2.75 -3.48
C LEU A 23 -7.71 1.90 -2.77
N VAL A 24 -7.90 2.08 -1.46
CA VAL A 24 -8.97 1.40 -0.74
C VAL A 24 -10.35 1.87 -1.21
N ALA A 25 -10.51 3.15 -1.54
CA ALA A 25 -11.76 3.70 -2.08
C ALA A 25 -12.12 3.08 -3.45
N GLU A 26 -11.12 2.69 -4.24
CA GLU A 26 -11.26 1.98 -5.52
C GLU A 26 -11.38 0.44 -5.36
N ASP A 27 -11.61 -0.03 -4.13
CA ASP A 27 -11.79 -1.44 -3.79
C ASP A 27 -10.54 -2.32 -4.02
N PHE A 28 -9.32 -1.74 -3.95
CA PHE A 28 -8.09 -2.54 -3.96
C PHE A 28 -7.78 -3.14 -2.58
N ASP A 29 -7.06 -4.26 -2.55
CA ASP A 29 -6.42 -4.80 -1.33
C ASP A 29 -4.97 -4.28 -1.28
N VAL A 30 -4.66 -3.41 -0.33
CA VAL A 30 -3.42 -2.63 -0.30
C VAL A 30 -2.50 -3.14 0.81
N LEU A 31 -1.26 -3.44 0.44
CA LEU A 31 -0.17 -3.78 1.37
C LEU A 31 0.87 -2.66 1.35
N GLY A 32 0.94 -1.89 2.44
CA GLY A 32 1.85 -0.75 2.58
C GLY A 32 3.12 -1.09 3.35
N PHE A 33 4.26 -0.59 2.87
CA PHE A 33 5.58 -0.73 3.49
C PHE A 33 6.33 0.59 3.42
N GLU A 34 7.18 0.84 4.42
CA GLU A 34 8.02 2.05 4.49
C GLU A 34 9.33 1.90 3.71
N ASN A 35 9.88 0.70 3.75
CA ASN A 35 11.17 0.38 3.16
C ASN A 35 11.18 -1.07 2.65
N VAL A 36 12.24 -1.42 1.94
CA VAL A 36 12.37 -2.75 1.32
C VAL A 36 12.61 -3.84 2.37
N GLU A 37 13.22 -3.48 3.50
CA GLU A 37 13.47 -4.37 4.62
C GLU A 37 12.17 -4.87 5.25
N ASP A 38 11.22 -3.97 5.52
CA ASP A 38 9.89 -4.28 6.03
C ASP A 38 9.13 -5.20 5.08
N LEU A 39 9.22 -4.93 3.78
CA LEU A 39 8.60 -5.76 2.74
C LEU A 39 9.19 -7.18 2.71
N ARG A 40 10.49 -7.33 2.90
CA ARG A 40 11.14 -8.65 2.90
C ARG A 40 10.84 -9.48 4.14
N ALA A 41 10.39 -8.85 5.23
CA ALA A 41 10.09 -9.48 6.50
C ALA A 41 8.63 -9.95 6.63
N ALA A 42 7.74 -9.54 5.73
CA ALA A 42 6.31 -9.83 5.72
C ALA A 42 5.94 -11.03 4.85
#